data_AF-A0A0P9DHY7-F1
#
_entry.id   AF-A0A0P9DHY7-F1
#
_cell.length_a   1.000
_cell.length_b   1.000
_cell.length_c   1.000
_cell.angle_alpha   90.00
_cell.angle_beta   90.00
_cell.angle_gamma   90.00
#
_symmetry.space_group_name_H-M   'P 1'
#
loop_
_entity.id
_entity.type
_entity.pdbx_description
1 polymer ?
#
loop_
_entity_poly.entity_id
_entity_poly.type
_entity_poly.pdbx_seq_one_letter_code
_entity_poly.pdbx_strand_id
1 'polypeptide(L)'
;DQEEAAATIGASRFTILRRVVLPAIAMPLTTGALLSFARAIGEFGAIVVVAGNIPLRTQTAAVYVFGEIESDNQRGATAMSVVMLLIAFSLVLLVDYLQRRRHE
;
A
#
# COMPACT_ATOMS: atom_id res chain seq x y z
N ASP A 1 -8.94 -29.11 6.88
CA ASP A 1 -8.84 -30.07 5.75
C ASP A 1 -7.43 -30.18 5.17
N GLN A 2 -6.93 -29.23 4.36
CA GLN A 2 -5.61 -29.39 3.72
C GLN A 2 -4.42 -29.37 4.68
N GLU A 3 -4.45 -28.50 5.70
CA GLU A 3 -3.39 -28.45 6.73
C GLU A 3 -3.37 -29.71 7.59
N GLU A 4 -4.55 -30.20 7.95
CA GLU A 4 -4.74 -31.38 8.78
C GLU A 4 -4.32 -32.65 8.04
N ALA A 5 -4.70 -32.77 6.76
CA ALA A 5 -4.22 -33.86 5.89
C ALA A 5 -2.69 -33.85 5.73
N ALA A 6 -2.08 -32.67 5.56
CA ALA A 6 -0.63 -32.53 5.51
C ALA A 6 0.05 -32.94 6.84
N ALA A 7 -0.58 -32.64 7.98
CA ALA A 7 -0.09 -33.07 9.28
C ALA A 7 -0.18 -34.60 9.47
N THR A 8 -1.25 -35.24 8.99
CA THR A 8 -1.43 -36.70 9.08
C THR A 8 -0.35 -37.48 8.32
N ILE A 9 0.17 -36.94 7.21
CA ILE A 9 1.28 -37.53 6.44
C ILE A 9 2.67 -37.13 6.96
N GLY A 10 2.75 -36.50 8.14
CA GLY A 10 4.01 -36.18 8.83
C GLY A 10 4.67 -34.87 8.40
N ALA A 11 3.97 -33.95 7.72
CA ALA A 11 4.55 -32.66 7.38
C ALA A 11 4.77 -31.80 8.63
N SER A 12 5.95 -31.17 8.75
CA SER A 12 6.25 -30.24 9.83
C SER A 12 5.44 -28.95 9.71
N ARG A 13 5.17 -28.27 10.84
CA ARG A 13 4.42 -27.00 10.88
C ARG A 13 4.95 -25.94 9.90
N PHE A 14 6.27 -25.84 9.76
CA PHE A 14 6.88 -24.91 8.80
C PHE A 14 6.62 -25.31 7.34
N THR A 15 6.58 -26.60 7.04
CA THR A 15 6.23 -27.12 5.71
C THR A 15 4.78 -26.80 5.37
N ILE A 16 3.86 -27.00 6.32
CA ILE A 16 2.43 -26.69 6.17
C ILE A 16 2.25 -25.18 5.93
N LEU A 17 2.88 -24.34 6.75
CA LEU A 17 2.84 -22.88 6.57
C LEU A 17 3.30 -22.48 5.16
N ARG A 18 4.46 -22.98 4.71
CA ARG A 18 5.07 -22.54 3.46
C ARG A 18 4.40 -23.10 2.20
N ARG A 19 3.90 -24.34 2.24
CA ARG A 19 3.38 -25.03 1.05
C ARG A 19 1.85 -25.12 0.99
N VAL A 20 1.15 -24.95 2.11
CA VAL A 20 -0.31 -25.02 2.17
C VAL A 20 -0.87 -23.63 2.45
N VAL A 21 -0.48 -23.00 3.56
CA VAL A 21 -1.06 -21.73 4.01
C VAL A 21 -0.64 -20.55 3.13
N LEU A 22 0.68 -20.32 2.97
CA LEU A 22 1.20 -19.17 2.23
C LEU A 22 0.66 -19.09 0.79
N PRO A 23 0.64 -20.17 -0.01
CA PRO A 23 0.07 -20.14 -1.36
C PRO A 23 -1.44 -19.86 -1.35
N ALA A 24 -2.18 -20.42 -0.37
CA ALA A 24 -3.60 -20.20 -0.24
C ALA A 24 -3.95 -18.73 0.06
N ILE A 25 -3.15 -18.06 0.90
CA ILE A 25 -3.36 -16.65 1.27
C ILE A 25 -2.55 -15.65 0.44
N ALA A 26 -1.70 -16.09 -0.50
CA ALA A 26 -0.78 -15.22 -1.22
C ALA A 26 -1.48 -14.05 -1.92
N MET A 27 -2.63 -14.33 -2.54
CA MET A 27 -3.41 -13.32 -3.25
C MET A 27 -4.11 -12.33 -2.30
N PRO A 28 -4.93 -12.76 -1.31
CA PRO A 28 -5.53 -11.81 -0.37
C PRO A 28 -4.48 -11.04 0.44
N LEU A 29 -3.32 -11.65 0.73
CA LEU A 29 -2.19 -10.97 1.35
C LEU A 29 -1.64 -9.86 0.43
N THR A 30 -1.44 -10.14 -0.85
CA THR A 30 -0.93 -9.16 -1.82
C THR A 30 -1.91 -8.01 -2.00
N THR A 31 -3.19 -8.31 -2.12
CA THR A 31 -4.28 -7.32 -2.18
C THR A 31 -4.30 -6.44 -0.93
N GLY A 32 -4.26 -7.06 0.27
CA GLY A 32 -4.27 -6.33 1.54
C GLY A 32 -3.02 -5.46 1.71
N ALA A 33 -1.85 -5.94 1.27
CA ALA A 33 -0.62 -5.19 1.26
C ALA A 33 -0.71 -3.97 0.32
N LEU A 34 -1.25 -4.15 -0.87
CA LEU A 34 -1.38 -3.07 -1.86
C LEU A 34 -2.39 -2.00 -1.41
N LEU A 35 -3.51 -2.41 -0.80
CA LEU A 35 -4.47 -1.49 -0.18
C LEU A 35 -3.88 -0.73 1.02
N SER A 36 -3.13 -1.42 1.87
CA SER A 36 -2.41 -0.80 3.00
C SER A 36 -1.38 0.22 2.52
N PHE A 37 -0.65 -0.11 1.45
CA PHE A 37 0.30 0.78 0.81
C PHE A 37 -0.38 2.03 0.21
N ALA A 38 -1.48 1.86 -0.51
CA ALA A 38 -2.27 2.97 -1.02
C ALA A 38 -2.75 3.90 0.11
N ARG A 39 -3.16 3.33 1.26
CA ARG A 39 -3.53 4.11 2.44
C ARG A 39 -2.34 4.86 3.06
N ALA A 40 -1.16 4.23 3.12
CA ALA A 40 0.04 4.83 3.69
C ALA A 40 0.55 6.03 2.86
N ILE A 41 0.44 5.98 1.52
CA ILE A 41 0.80 7.12 0.65
C ILE A 41 -0.05 8.36 0.97
N GLY A 42 -1.33 8.16 1.28
CA GLY A 42 -2.26 9.24 1.61
C GLY A 42 -2.15 9.75 3.06
N GLU A 43 -1.27 9.17 3.88
CA GLU A 43 -1.14 9.59 5.28
C GLU A 43 -0.41 10.93 5.38
N PHE A 44 -0.99 11.88 6.11
CA PHE A 44 -0.42 13.21 6.34
C PHE A 44 -0.15 13.47 7.82
N GLY A 45 -1.13 13.20 8.70
CA GLY A 45 -1.09 13.62 10.10
C GLY A 45 0.10 13.08 10.88
N ALA A 46 0.37 11.78 10.80
CA ALA A 46 1.55 11.20 11.44
C ALA A 46 2.86 11.68 10.81
N ILE A 47 2.87 11.89 9.50
CA ILE A 47 4.08 12.24 8.73
C ILE A 47 4.50 13.68 9.04
N VAL A 48 3.58 14.65 9.07
CA VAL A 48 3.93 16.05 9.34
C VAL A 48 4.47 16.27 10.76
N VAL A 49 4.06 15.44 11.72
CA VAL A 49 4.50 15.53 13.12
C VAL A 49 5.85 14.84 13.33
N VAL A 50 6.10 13.70 12.67
CA VAL A 50 7.25 12.83 12.98
C VAL A 50 8.34 12.90 11.91
N ALA A 51 7.99 13.09 10.64
CA ALA A 51 8.97 13.14 9.56
C ALA A 51 9.67 14.50 9.52
N GLY A 52 10.98 14.50 9.25
CA GLY A 52 11.71 15.73 9.01
C GLY A 52 11.22 16.43 7.73
N ASN A 53 11.12 17.75 7.74
CA ASN A 53 10.78 18.55 6.55
C ASN A 53 12.05 19.09 5.86
N ILE A 54 13.04 18.24 5.59
CA ILE A 54 14.25 18.65 4.87
C ILE A 54 13.99 18.55 3.37
N PRO A 55 13.98 19.68 2.63
CA PRO A 55 13.73 19.68 1.20
C PRO A 55 14.68 18.73 0.48
N LEU A 56 14.14 17.96 -0.48
CA LEU A 56 14.90 17.00 -1.31
C LEU A 56 15.62 15.87 -0.54
N ARG A 57 15.33 15.69 0.75
CA ARG A 57 15.92 14.61 1.57
C ARG A 57 14.87 13.77 2.27
N THR A 58 14.03 14.40 3.07
CA THR A 58 13.04 13.72 3.93
C THR A 58 11.62 14.26 3.73
N GLN A 59 11.47 15.32 2.94
CA GLN A 59 10.18 15.91 2.63
C GLN A 59 9.34 14.96 1.77
N THR A 60 8.15 14.63 2.27
CA THR A 60 7.17 13.83 1.54
C THR A 60 6.27 14.72 0.69
N ALA A 61 5.61 14.14 -0.31
CA ALA A 61 4.68 14.86 -1.18
C ALA A 61 3.56 15.59 -0.40
N ALA A 62 3.03 14.96 0.65
CA ALA A 62 1.98 15.56 1.47
C ALA A 62 2.47 16.78 2.26
N VAL A 63 3.68 16.70 2.83
CA VAL A 63 4.33 17.82 3.53
C VAL A 63 4.70 18.95 2.56
N TYR A 64 5.12 18.59 1.34
CA TYR A 64 5.39 19.57 0.28
C TYR A 64 4.12 20.36 -0.10
N VAL A 65 2.99 19.68 -0.35
CA VAL A 65 1.70 20.34 -0.64
C VAL A 65 1.32 21.31 0.49
N PHE A 66 1.50 20.89 1.75
CA PHE A 66 1.21 21.74 2.90
C PHE A 66 2.08 23.00 2.91
N GLY A 67 3.39 22.89 2.66
CA GLY A 67 4.28 24.05 2.57
C GLY A 67 3.97 24.99 1.40
N GLU A 68 3.51 24.47 0.26
CA GLU A 68 3.07 25.29 -0.88
C GLU A 68 1.78 26.07 -0.55
N ILE A 69 0.88 25.51 0.26
CA ILE A 69 -0.30 26.22 0.78
C ILE A 69 0.12 27.33 1.75
N GLU A 70 1.05 27.04 2.68
CA GLU A 70 1.56 28.04 3.64
C GLU A 70 2.28 29.21 2.97
N SER A 71 2.92 28.97 1.82
CA SER A 71 3.61 29.98 1.02
C SER A 71 2.71 30.70 0.01
N ASP A 72 1.38 30.50 0.08
CA ASP A 72 0.37 31.07 -0.82
C ASP A 72 0.57 30.69 -2.31
N ASN A 73 1.35 29.64 -2.59
CA ASN A 73 1.55 29.13 -3.93
C ASN A 73 0.52 28.03 -4.27
N GLN A 74 -0.73 28.46 -4.44
CA GLN A 74 -1.82 27.54 -4.73
C GLN A 74 -1.64 26.74 -6.03
N ARG A 75 -0.87 27.26 -6.99
CA ARG A 75 -0.56 26.56 -8.23
C ARG A 75 0.33 25.34 -7.97
N GLY A 76 1.39 25.51 -7.17
CA GLY A 76 2.30 24.44 -6.77
C GLY A 76 1.57 23.34 -5.99
N ALA A 77 0.78 23.75 -4.99
CA ALA A 77 -0.05 22.84 -4.19
C ALA A 77 -1.00 22.02 -5.07
N THR A 78 -1.76 22.68 -5.95
CA THR A 78 -2.76 22.01 -6.81
C THR A 78 -2.10 21.03 -7.78
N ALA A 79 -0.97 21.43 -8.40
CA ALA A 79 -0.24 20.56 -9.33
C ALA A 79 0.20 19.26 -8.65
N MET A 80 0.80 19.35 -7.46
CA MET A 80 1.26 18.17 -6.73
C MET A 80 0.08 17.32 -6.22
N SER A 81 -1.00 17.93 -5.75
CA SER A 81 -2.22 17.21 -5.35
C SER A 81 -2.82 16.38 -6.49
N VAL A 82 -2.85 16.92 -7.72
CA VAL A 82 -3.34 16.17 -8.90
C VAL A 82 -2.43 14.97 -9.20
N VAL A 83 -1.11 15.12 -9.11
CA VAL A 83 -0.17 14.00 -9.27
C VAL A 83 -0.42 12.91 -8.23
N MET A 84 -0.57 13.28 -6.96
CA MET A 84 -0.88 12.33 -5.89
C MET A 84 -2.23 11.63 -6.12
N LEU A 85 -3.25 12.36 -6.58
CA LEU A 85 -4.56 11.81 -6.91
C LEU A 85 -4.46 10.78 -8.03
N LEU A 86 -3.73 11.07 -9.10
CA LEU A 86 -3.54 10.14 -10.23
C LEU A 86 -2.82 8.86 -9.78
N ILE A 87 -1.80 8.97 -8.94
CA ILE A 87 -1.09 7.82 -8.38
C ILE A 87 -2.04 6.96 -7.52
N ALA A 88 -2.79 7.59 -6.62
CA ALA A 88 -3.74 6.90 -5.76
C ALA A 88 -4.82 6.17 -6.57
N PHE A 89 -5.41 6.86 -7.56
CA PHE A 89 -6.41 6.29 -8.44
C PHE A 89 -5.86 5.11 -9.26
N SER A 90 -4.64 5.25 -9.80
CA SER A 90 -3.98 4.19 -10.56
C SER A 90 -3.70 2.95 -9.70
N LEU A 91 -3.29 3.12 -8.44
CA LEU A 91 -3.09 2.03 -7.50
C LEU A 91 -4.39 1.29 -7.20
N VAL A 92 -5.48 2.02 -6.95
CA VAL A 92 -6.80 1.42 -6.70
C VAL A 92 -7.29 0.64 -7.92
N LEU A 93 -7.16 1.21 -9.12
CA LEU A 93 -7.52 0.51 -10.36
C LEU A 93 -6.68 -0.75 -10.59
N LEU A 94 -5.38 -0.69 -10.27
CA LEU A 94 -4.50 -1.85 -10.37
C LEU A 94 -4.94 -2.97 -9.40
N VAL A 95 -5.30 -2.62 -8.16
CA VAL A 95 -5.85 -3.58 -7.19
C VAL A 95 -7.12 -4.22 -7.74
N ASP A 96 -8.08 -3.40 -8.18
CA ASP A 96 -9.37 -3.87 -8.71
C ASP A 96 -9.19 -4.79 -9.93
N TYR A 97 -8.28 -4.43 -10.85
CA TYR A 97 -7.95 -5.23 -12.01
C TYR A 97 -7.35 -6.59 -11.65
N LEU A 98 -6.41 -6.62 -10.70
CA LEU A 98 -5.79 -7.86 -10.22
C LEU A 98 -6.82 -8.78 -9.54
N GLN A 99 -7.80 -8.21 -8.84
CA GLN A 99 -8.89 -8.98 -8.24
C GLN A 99 -9.83 -9.57 -9.31
N ARG A 100 -10.25 -8.77 -10.30
CA ARG A 100 -11.20 -9.18 -11.34
C ARG A 100 -10.68 -10.34 -12.20
N ARG A 101 -9.39 -10.31 -12.60
CA ARG A 101 -8.74 -11.39 -13.37
C ARG A 101 -8.78 -12.77 -12.70
N ARG A 102 -9.17 -12.85 -11.42
CA ARG A 102 -9.23 -14.09 -10.66
C ARG A 102 -10.67 -14.57 -10.41
N HIS A 103 -11.66 -13.70 -10.63
CA HIS A 103 -13.08 -14.04 -10.56
C HIS A 103 -13.63 -14.52 -11.91
N GLU A 104 -12.89 -14.28 -13.00
CA GLU A 104 -13.05 -14.91 -14.32
C GLU A 104 -12.19 -16.18 -14.41
#